data_AF-A0A496WU95-F1
#
_entry.id   AF-A0A496WU95-F1
#
_cell.length_a   1.000
_cell.length_b   1.000
_cell.length_c   1.000
_cell.angle_alpha   90.00
_cell.angle_beta   90.00
_cell.angle_gamma   90.00
#
_symmetry.space_group_name_H-M   'P 1'
#
loop_
_entity.id
_entity.type
_entity.pdbx_description
1 polymer ?
#
loop_
_entity_poly.entity_id
_entity_poly.type
_entity_poly.pdbx_seq_one_letter_code
_entity_poly.pdbx_strand_id
1 'polypeptide(L)'
;RNWAAFTHHELAWPVFDDGTALGIIRIHFEGGDSADLCWAYTGDTLMPLSLEEFTTTLNDEGRATSAKVIAVDDKGQRYDIDCIRQAICHWPFDGYVLNEGAFEFRLPDGRVGYGLLELGCRLGSP
;
A
#
# COMPACT_ATOMS: atom_id res chain seq x y z
N ARG A 1 -20.63 3.20 0.08
CA ARG A 1 -19.40 2.42 -0.23
C ARG A 1 -19.83 1.10 -0.84
N ASN A 2 -19.66 0.94 -2.16
CA ASN A 2 -20.03 -0.28 -2.87
C ASN A 2 -18.83 -1.23 -2.92
N TRP A 3 -18.62 -1.99 -1.84
CA TRP A 3 -17.57 -3.00 -1.76
C TRP A 3 -17.72 -4.11 -2.81
N ALA A 4 -18.91 -4.24 -3.44
CA ALA A 4 -19.14 -5.20 -4.51
C ALA A 4 -18.64 -4.71 -5.89
N ALA A 5 -18.35 -3.42 -6.07
CA ALA A 5 -17.79 -2.87 -7.33
C ALA A 5 -16.26 -2.81 -7.32
N PHE A 6 -15.63 -3.28 -6.24
CA PHE A 6 -14.20 -3.29 -6.06
C PHE A 6 -13.53 -4.40 -6.88
N THR A 7 -12.47 -4.05 -7.62
CA THR A 7 -11.75 -5.00 -8.51
C THR A 7 -10.36 -5.34 -7.99
N HIS A 8 -9.56 -4.35 -7.63
CA HIS A 8 -8.21 -4.54 -7.10
C HIS A 8 -7.77 -3.37 -6.22
N HIS A 9 -6.92 -3.64 -5.23
CA HIS A 9 -6.31 -2.61 -4.38
C HIS A 9 -4.82 -2.85 -4.20
N GLU A 10 -4.15 -1.76 -3.89
CA GLU A 10 -2.80 -1.73 -3.34
C GLU A 10 -2.84 -1.13 -1.93
N LEU A 11 -2.10 -1.73 -1.01
CA LEU A 11 -1.94 -1.23 0.35
C LEU A 11 -0.47 -1.27 0.75
N ALA A 12 0.00 -0.18 1.35
CA ALA A 12 1.27 -0.10 2.06
C ALA A 12 1.03 0.40 3.49
N TRP A 13 1.52 -0.35 4.47
CA TRP A 13 1.40 -0.03 5.89
C TRP A 13 2.75 -0.14 6.60
N PRO A 14 3.65 0.85 6.42
CA PRO A 14 4.90 0.92 7.16
C PRO A 14 4.69 1.38 8.61
N VAL A 15 5.49 0.82 9.52
CA VAL A 15 5.73 1.35 10.86
C VAL A 15 7.24 1.56 11.04
N PHE A 16 7.64 2.78 11.33
CA PHE A 16 9.03 3.20 11.52
C PHE A 16 9.44 3.14 13.00
N ASP A 17 10.74 3.11 13.23
CA ASP A 17 11.36 3.01 14.57
C ASP A 17 11.08 4.23 15.47
N ASP A 18 10.86 5.41 14.88
CA ASP A 18 10.49 6.65 15.56
C ASP A 18 8.99 6.71 15.97
N GLY A 19 8.23 5.64 15.73
CA GLY A 19 6.80 5.56 16.04
C GLY A 19 5.89 6.14 14.95
N THR A 20 6.46 6.64 13.84
CA THR A 20 5.69 7.02 12.66
C THR A 20 5.05 5.79 12.02
N ALA A 21 3.76 5.85 11.72
CA ALA A 21 3.06 4.83 10.95
C ALA A 21 2.30 5.47 9.80
N LEU A 22 2.20 4.81 8.65
CA LEU A 22 1.38 5.27 7.54
C LEU A 22 0.43 4.16 7.13
N GLY A 23 -0.75 4.53 6.64
CA GLY A 23 -1.62 3.65 5.89
C GLY A 23 -1.92 4.29 4.57
N ILE A 24 -1.51 3.64 3.48
CA ILE A 24 -1.65 4.14 2.11
C ILE A 24 -2.38 3.07 1.33
N ILE A 25 -3.61 3.37 0.91
CA ILE A 25 -4.47 2.41 0.20
C ILE A 25 -4.99 3.09 -1.05
N ARG A 26 -4.83 2.41 -2.19
CA ARG A 26 -5.52 2.74 -3.43
C ARG A 26 -6.49 1.62 -3.78
N ILE A 27 -7.73 1.99 -4.08
CA ILE A 27 -8.83 1.07 -4.36
C ILE A 27 -9.32 1.36 -5.77
N HIS A 28 -9.36 0.35 -6.62
CA HIS A 28 -9.86 0.48 -7.99
C HIS A 28 -11.21 -0.18 -8.15
N PHE A 29 -12.07 0.47 -8.94
CA PHE A 29 -13.43 0.06 -9.17
C PHE A 29 -13.63 -0.41 -10.61
N GLU A 30 -14.69 -1.17 -10.82
CA GLU A 30 -15.21 -1.47 -12.15
C GLU A 30 -15.50 -0.15 -12.90
N GLY A 31 -15.04 -0.04 -14.15
CA GLY A 31 -15.13 1.19 -14.95
C GLY A 31 -13.87 2.07 -14.95
N GLY A 32 -12.86 1.74 -14.13
CA GLY A 32 -11.53 2.36 -14.17
C GLY A 32 -11.34 3.52 -13.19
N ASP A 33 -12.35 3.87 -12.41
CA ASP A 33 -12.22 4.85 -11.32
C ASP A 33 -11.41 4.28 -10.15
N SER A 34 -10.79 5.16 -9.37
CA SER A 34 -10.09 4.79 -8.13
C SER A 34 -10.42 5.73 -6.98
N ALA A 35 -10.19 5.26 -5.75
CA ALA A 35 -10.26 6.05 -4.54
C ALA A 35 -9.08 5.75 -3.64
N ASP A 36 -8.50 6.79 -3.05
CA ASP A 36 -7.37 6.69 -2.16
C ASP A 36 -7.80 6.93 -0.71
N LEU A 37 -7.29 6.12 0.21
CA LEU A 37 -7.38 6.31 1.65
C LEU A 37 -5.97 6.31 2.21
N CYS A 38 -5.44 7.51 2.48
CA CYS A 38 -4.07 7.68 2.92
C CYS A 38 -3.99 8.52 4.19
N TRP A 39 -3.16 8.10 5.14
CA TRP A 39 -2.94 8.78 6.41
C TRP A 39 -1.53 8.55 6.94
N ALA A 40 -1.05 9.49 7.75
CA ALA A 40 0.14 9.34 8.58
C ALA A 40 -0.24 9.52 10.05
N TYR A 41 0.33 8.68 10.91
CA TYR A 41 0.37 8.85 12.35
C TYR A 41 1.78 9.30 12.73
N THR A 42 1.94 10.53 13.19
CA THR A 42 3.22 11.08 13.65
C THR A 42 3.01 11.91 14.91
N GLY A 43 3.90 11.76 15.91
CA GLY A 43 3.85 12.54 17.14
C GLY A 43 2.46 12.57 17.81
N ASP A 44 1.83 11.40 17.95
CA ASP A 44 0.48 11.22 18.49
C ASP A 44 -0.67 11.91 17.74
N THR A 45 -0.45 12.26 16.47
CA THR A 45 -1.46 12.88 15.60
C THR A 45 -1.69 12.04 14.36
N LEU A 46 -2.95 11.81 14.02
CA LEU A 46 -3.36 11.23 12.73
C LEU A 46 -3.70 12.34 11.74
N MET A 47 -3.07 12.34 10.57
CA MET A 47 -3.29 13.33 9.51
C MET A 47 -3.59 12.65 8.17
N PRO A 48 -4.47 13.24 7.34
CA PRO A 48 -4.72 12.73 5.99
C PRO A 48 -3.52 13.00 5.09
N LEU A 49 -3.32 12.12 4.09
CA LEU A 49 -2.34 12.31 3.02
C LEU A 49 -3.04 12.28 1.66
N SER A 50 -2.42 12.93 0.67
CA SER A 50 -2.73 12.76 -0.75
C SER A 50 -1.72 11.81 -1.38
N LEU A 51 -2.19 10.84 -2.17
CA LEU A 51 -1.34 9.88 -2.86
C LEU A 51 -0.87 10.45 -4.21
N GLU A 52 0.44 10.56 -4.41
CA GLU A 52 1.05 10.97 -5.68
C GLU A 52 1.40 9.75 -6.54
N GLU A 53 1.98 8.72 -5.92
CA GLU A 53 2.45 7.52 -6.63
C GLU A 53 2.23 6.26 -5.79
N PHE A 54 1.81 5.18 -6.46
CA PHE A 54 1.83 3.82 -5.92
C PHE A 54 2.13 2.86 -7.08
N THR A 55 3.40 2.52 -7.24
CA THR A 55 3.87 1.65 -8.32
C THR A 55 4.42 0.36 -7.73
N THR A 56 3.92 -0.79 -8.16
CA THR A 56 4.38 -2.10 -7.68
C THR A 56 5.10 -2.88 -8.78
N THR A 57 6.25 -3.46 -8.45
CA THR A 57 6.98 -4.38 -9.33
C THR A 57 6.58 -5.81 -9.00
N LEU A 58 6.15 -6.58 -10.01
CA LEU A 58 5.75 -7.97 -9.86
C LEU A 58 6.81 -8.91 -10.45
N ASN A 59 6.93 -10.12 -9.90
CA ASN A 59 7.63 -11.22 -10.58
C ASN A 59 6.70 -11.92 -11.59
N ASP A 60 7.23 -12.93 -12.29
CA ASP A 60 6.51 -13.72 -13.30
C ASP A 60 5.28 -14.48 -12.74
N GLU A 61 5.18 -14.62 -11.42
CA GLU A 61 4.05 -15.26 -10.72
C GLU A 61 3.01 -14.23 -10.24
N GLY A 62 3.15 -12.95 -10.62
CA GLY A 62 2.26 -11.88 -10.19
C GLY A 62 2.46 -11.44 -8.73
N ARG A 63 3.64 -11.69 -8.15
CA ARG A 63 3.96 -11.40 -6.75
C ARG A 63 4.79 -10.14 -6.61
N ALA A 64 4.37 -9.22 -5.73
CA ALA A 64 5.12 -7.99 -5.45
C ALA A 64 6.54 -8.31 -4.98
N THR A 65 7.56 -7.76 -5.65
CA THR A 65 8.98 -7.86 -5.27
C THR A 65 9.49 -6.58 -4.63
N SER A 66 8.94 -5.45 -5.07
CA SER A 66 9.19 -4.11 -4.55
C SER A 66 8.02 -3.18 -4.91
N ALA A 67 7.96 -2.03 -4.26
CA ALA A 67 7.07 -0.94 -4.66
C ALA A 67 7.70 0.43 -4.40
N LYS A 68 7.18 1.44 -5.08
CA LYS A 68 7.45 2.86 -4.86
C LYS A 68 6.14 3.51 -4.46
N VAL A 69 6.15 4.21 -3.33
CA VAL A 69 4.97 4.90 -2.80
C VAL A 69 5.34 6.32 -2.47
N ILE A 70 4.59 7.29 -2.98
CA ILE A 70 4.78 8.70 -2.67
C ILE A 70 3.47 9.30 -2.21
N ALA A 71 3.44 9.81 -0.99
CA ALA A 71 2.29 10.52 -0.42
C ALA A 71 2.72 11.84 0.23
N VAL A 72 1.83 12.82 0.25
CA VAL A 72 2.10 14.18 0.76
C VAL A 72 1.02 14.64 1.73
N ASP A 73 1.42 15.30 2.82
CA ASP A 73 0.48 15.93 3.76
C ASP A 73 0.04 17.34 3.28
N ASP A 74 -0.85 17.97 4.05
CA ASP A 74 -1.35 19.32 3.74
C ASP A 74 -0.32 20.45 3.94
N LYS A 75 0.81 20.15 4.59
CA LYS A 75 1.93 21.07 4.85
C LYS A 75 3.06 20.91 3.85
N GLY A 76 2.97 19.95 2.93
CA GLY A 76 3.99 19.63 1.95
C GLY A 76 5.08 18.67 2.43
N GLN A 77 4.92 18.04 3.61
CA GLN A 77 5.77 16.92 3.99
C GLN A 77 5.49 15.75 3.05
N ARG A 78 6.54 15.32 2.36
CA ARG A 78 6.49 14.23 1.39
C ARG A 78 7.08 12.95 1.99
N TYR A 79 6.39 11.84 1.81
CA TYR A 79 6.81 10.50 2.19
C TYR A 79 7.14 9.75 0.91
N ASP A 80 8.42 9.69 0.56
CA ASP A 80 8.92 9.02 -0.64
C ASP A 80 9.52 7.66 -0.24
N ILE A 81 8.76 6.59 -0.41
CA ILE A 81 8.97 5.31 0.26
C ILE A 81 9.39 4.26 -0.76
N ASP A 82 10.59 3.70 -0.55
CA ASP A 82 11.01 2.47 -1.23
C ASP A 82 10.57 1.26 -0.40
N CYS A 83 9.81 0.35 -1.01
CA CYS A 83 9.29 -0.85 -0.37
C CYS A 83 10.04 -2.07 -0.91
N ILE A 84 10.68 -2.85 -0.04
CA ILE A 84 11.51 -4.01 -0.41
C ILE A 84 10.96 -5.25 0.28
N ARG A 85 10.60 -6.28 -0.50
CA ARG A 85 10.04 -7.52 0.04
C ARG A 85 11.04 -8.25 0.93
N GLN A 86 10.59 -8.64 2.13
CA GLN A 86 11.33 -9.51 3.06
C GLN A 86 10.77 -10.94 3.03
N ALA A 87 9.45 -11.07 3.10
CA ALA A 87 8.76 -12.36 3.05
C ALA A 87 7.41 -12.19 2.35
N ILE A 88 6.88 -13.28 1.79
CA ILE A 88 5.57 -13.30 1.15
C ILE A 88 4.66 -14.31 1.83
N CYS A 89 3.39 -13.93 1.97
CA CYS A 89 2.30 -14.78 2.39
C CYS A 89 1.18 -14.72 1.34
N HIS A 90 0.68 -15.88 0.94
CA HIS A 90 -0.36 -15.96 -0.07
C HIS A 90 -1.63 -16.52 0.55
N TRP A 91 -2.73 -15.79 0.38
CA TRP A 91 -4.02 -16.18 0.92
C TRP A 91 -5.04 -16.28 -0.21
N PRO A 92 -5.34 -17.52 -0.68
CA PRO A 92 -6.45 -17.74 -1.59
C PRO A 92 -7.76 -17.71 -0.79
N PHE A 93 -8.67 -16.82 -1.18
CA PHE A 93 -10.04 -16.77 -0.66
C PHE A 93 -11.04 -17.07 -1.79
N ASP A 94 -12.25 -17.48 -1.42
CA ASP A 94 -13.32 -17.75 -2.39
C ASP A 94 -13.72 -16.45 -3.10
N GLY A 95 -13.37 -16.33 -4.38
CA GLY A 95 -13.67 -15.14 -5.20
C GLY A 95 -12.64 -14.02 -5.11
N TYR A 96 -11.54 -14.20 -4.35
CA TYR A 96 -10.60 -13.13 -4.07
C TYR A 96 -9.19 -13.65 -3.77
N VAL A 97 -8.18 -13.08 -4.40
CA VAL A 97 -6.78 -13.47 -4.20
C VAL A 97 -6.04 -12.35 -3.50
N LEU A 98 -5.41 -12.66 -2.37
CA LEU A 98 -4.55 -11.74 -1.64
C LEU A 98 -3.09 -12.13 -1.80
N ASN A 99 -2.29 -11.18 -2.29
CA ASN A 99 -0.84 -11.24 -2.28
C ASN A 99 -0.34 -10.29 -1.19
N GLU A 100 0.04 -10.87 -0.06
CA GLU A 100 0.45 -10.12 1.12
C GLU A 100 1.93 -10.38 1.39
N GLY A 101 2.68 -9.40 1.86
CA GLY A 101 4.06 -9.63 2.24
C GLY A 101 4.51 -8.73 3.37
N ALA A 102 5.49 -9.23 4.12
CA ALA A 102 6.30 -8.40 5.00
C ALA A 102 7.32 -7.64 4.14
N PHE A 103 7.31 -6.32 4.27
CA PHE A 103 8.20 -5.42 3.53
C PHE A 103 9.01 -4.58 4.51
N GLU A 104 10.24 -4.29 4.09
CA GLU A 104 11.04 -3.20 4.62
C GLU A 104 10.72 -1.93 3.84
N PHE A 105 10.55 -0.82 4.53
CA PHE A 105 10.21 0.48 3.97
C PHE A 105 11.33 1.46 4.29
N ARG A 106 11.80 2.19 3.29
CA ARG A 106 12.89 3.14 3.44
C ARG A 106 12.44 4.52 3.01
N LEU A 107 12.69 5.50 3.88
CA LEU A 107 12.56 6.92 3.56
C LEU A 107 13.90 7.51 3.11
N PRO A 108 13.91 8.65 2.41
CA PRO A 108 15.14 9.23 1.87
C PRO A 108 16.09 9.76 2.96
N ASP A 109 15.55 10.03 4.16
CA ASP A 109 16.31 10.45 5.33
C ASP A 109 17.01 9.29 6.06
N GLY A 110 16.88 8.07 5.54
CA GLY A 110 17.52 6.87 6.08
C GLY A 110 16.69 6.14 7.13
N ARG A 111 15.50 6.63 7.49
CA ARG A 111 14.58 5.88 8.36
C ARG A 111 14.14 4.58 7.69
N VAL A 112 14.12 3.52 8.50
CA VAL A 112 13.70 2.18 8.08
C VAL A 112 12.52 1.76 8.92
N GLY A 113 11.48 1.28 8.25
CA GLY A 113 10.29 0.71 8.86
C GLY A 113 10.01 -0.68 8.34
N TYR A 114 9.14 -1.39 9.04
CA TYR A 114 8.65 -2.70 8.64
C TYR A 114 7.14 -2.73 8.69
N GLY A 115 6.53 -3.56 7.86
CA GLY A 115 5.09 -3.69 7.84
C GLY A 115 4.60 -4.45 6.62
N LEU A 116 3.41 -4.07 6.16
CA LEU A 116 2.68 -4.82 5.15
C LEU A 116 2.70 -4.13 3.80
N LEU A 117 2.93 -4.90 2.73
CA LEU A 117 2.45 -4.55 1.40
C LEU A 117 1.48 -5.62 0.92
N GLU A 118 0.34 -5.19 0.44
CA GLU A 118 -0.75 -6.06 0.03
C GLU A 118 -1.30 -5.65 -1.33
N LEU A 119 -1.46 -6.64 -2.21
CA LEU A 119 -2.20 -6.53 -3.45
C LEU A 119 -3.37 -7.49 -3.37
N GLY A 120 -4.57 -6.95 -3.41
CA GLY A 120 -5.77 -7.77 -3.43
C GLY A 120 -6.48 -7.62 -4.77
N CYS A 121 -6.88 -8.74 -5.36
CA CYS A 121 -7.56 -8.75 -6.64
C CYS A 121 -8.75 -9.71 -6.59
N ARG A 122 -9.89 -9.24 -7.07
CA ARG A 122 -11.08 -10.07 -7.20
C ARG A 122 -10.91 -11.02 -8.39
N LEU A 123 -11.34 -12.27 -8.22
CA LEU A 123 -11.51 -13.15 -9.37
C LEU A 123 -12.58 -12.52 -10.26
N GLY A 124 -12.22 -12.25 -11.53
CA GLY A 124 -13.18 -11.78 -12.51
C GLY A 124 -14.37 -12.74 -12.56
N SER A 125 -15.58 -12.21 -12.71
CA SER A 125 -16.71 -13.04 -13.11
C SER A 125 -16.35 -13.73 -14.43
N PRO A 126 -16.62 -15.03 -14.59
CA PRO A 126 -16.43 -15.71 -15.87
C PRO A 126 -17.22 -15.03 -17.01
#